data_AF-A0A1V5J0W8-F1
#
_entry.id   AF-A0A1V5J0W8-F1
#
_cell.length_a   1.000
_cell.length_b   1.000
_cell.length_c   1.000
_cell.angle_alpha   90.00
_cell.angle_beta   90.00
_cell.angle_gamma   90.00
#
_symmetry.space_group_name_H-M   'P 1'
#
loop_
_entity.id
_entity.type
_entity.pdbx_description
1 polymer ?
#
loop_
_entity_poly.entity_id
_entity_poly.type
_entity_poly.pdbx_seq_one_letter_code
_entity_poly.pdbx_strand_id
1 'polypeptide(L)'
;MEISGLKYYSAQSTGRSVVTLSGRKADVLTVQFKRLLDSAKKVLAIKTEPMLNVICMHEGNLWRFIVFLRQKHRPDAFSRKGKKRIFVSPGTIDMAGTIITPREIDFRRLRAADINGIYQEVSLPDEKMRQIMKAL
;
A
#
# COMPACT_ATOMS: atom_id res chain seq x y z
N MET A 1 -3.14 15.54 9.97
CA MET A 1 -2.72 16.79 9.31
C MET A 1 -3.50 16.88 8.02
N GLU A 2 -4.40 17.85 7.89
CA GLU A 2 -5.24 18.06 6.72
C GLU A 2 -4.56 19.14 5.87
N ILE A 3 -4.01 18.73 4.72
CA ILE A 3 -3.51 19.62 3.68
C ILE A 3 -4.60 19.59 2.61
N SER A 4 -5.18 20.73 2.20
CA SER A 4 -6.35 20.85 1.31
C SER A 4 -6.67 19.62 0.43
N GLY A 5 -7.67 18.82 0.84
CA GLY A 5 -8.19 17.64 0.11
C GLY A 5 -7.43 16.31 0.33
N LEU A 6 -6.33 16.33 1.08
CA LEU A 6 -5.50 15.16 1.35
C LEU A 6 -5.75 14.66 2.77
N LYS A 7 -6.32 13.45 2.89
CA LYS A 7 -6.59 12.80 4.17
C LYS A 7 -5.67 11.60 4.36
N TYR A 8 -4.62 11.78 5.15
CA TYR A 8 -3.73 10.68 5.53
C TYR A 8 -4.32 9.86 6.66
N TYR A 9 -4.39 8.54 6.46
CA TYR A 9 -4.78 7.57 7.48
C TYR A 9 -3.69 6.53 7.64
N SER A 10 -2.85 6.65 8.67
CA SER A 10 -2.00 5.53 9.08
C SER A 10 -2.83 4.57 9.92
N ALA A 11 -3.13 3.40 9.39
CA ALA A 11 -3.80 2.37 10.14
C ALA A 11 -2.76 1.55 10.93
N GLN A 12 -2.41 2.05 12.12
CA GLN A 12 -1.43 1.41 13.01
C GLN A 12 -1.81 -0.04 13.38
N SER A 13 -3.08 -0.44 13.21
CA SER A 13 -3.59 -1.78 13.54
C SER A 13 -3.71 -2.76 12.36
N THR A 14 -3.46 -2.35 11.10
CA THR A 14 -3.75 -3.20 9.92
C THR A 14 -2.54 -3.91 9.33
N GLY A 15 -1.36 -3.78 9.96
CA GLY A 15 -0.10 -4.36 9.48
C GLY A 15 0.44 -3.73 8.19
N ARG A 16 -0.21 -2.69 7.67
CA ARG A 16 0.16 -1.97 6.45
C ARG A 16 -0.24 -0.52 6.53
N SER A 17 0.54 0.33 5.90
CA SER A 17 0.28 1.76 5.78
C SER A 17 -0.55 2.07 4.54
N VAL A 18 -1.44 3.05 4.65
CA VAL A 18 -2.31 3.50 3.56
C VAL A 18 -2.35 5.03 3.51
N VAL A 19 -2.49 5.60 2.33
CA VAL A 19 -2.74 7.04 2.14
C VAL A 19 -4.01 7.18 1.33
N THR A 20 -4.90 8.10 1.73
CA THR A 20 -6.07 8.42 0.93
C THR A 20 -6.03 9.86 0.42
N LEU A 21 -6.34 10.04 -0.85
CA LEU A 21 -6.52 11.35 -1.46
C LEU A 21 -7.98 11.43 -1.89
N SER A 22 -8.68 12.54 -1.65
CA SER A 22 -10.07 12.67 -2.10
C SER A 22 -10.39 14.09 -2.54
N GLY A 23 -11.15 14.23 -3.61
CA GLY A 23 -11.41 15.54 -4.19
C GLY A 23 -12.43 15.48 -5.31
N ARG A 24 -13.09 16.61 -5.57
CA ARG A 24 -14.08 16.72 -6.65
C ARG A 24 -13.42 17.03 -8.00
N LYS A 25 -12.20 17.58 -7.97
CA LYS A 25 -11.46 18.00 -9.16
C LYS A 25 -10.25 17.08 -9.40
N ALA A 26 -10.24 16.40 -10.54
CA ALA A 26 -9.23 15.38 -10.86
C ALA A 26 -7.82 15.98 -11.09
N ASP A 27 -7.74 17.20 -11.63
CA ASP A 27 -6.50 17.97 -11.82
C ASP A 27 -5.82 18.28 -10.47
N VAL A 28 -6.59 18.73 -9.49
CA VAL A 28 -6.09 19.00 -8.13
C VAL A 28 -5.55 17.72 -7.49
N LEU A 29 -6.30 16.61 -7.59
CA LEU A 29 -5.86 15.31 -7.08
C LEU A 29 -4.59 14.80 -7.77
N THR A 30 -4.47 15.01 -9.08
CA THR A 30 -3.28 14.64 -9.84
C THR A 30 -2.04 15.37 -9.32
N VAL A 31 -2.16 16.68 -9.04
CA VAL A 31 -1.07 17.45 -8.43
C VAL A 31 -0.70 16.91 -7.06
N GLN A 32 -1.68 16.61 -6.20
CA GLN A 32 -1.42 16.07 -4.86
C GLN A 32 -0.80 14.66 -4.90
N PHE A 33 -1.25 13.80 -5.81
CA PHE A 33 -0.67 12.48 -6.01
C PHE A 33 0.79 12.59 -6.48
N LYS A 34 1.10 13.49 -7.42
CA LYS A 34 2.49 13.74 -7.85
C LYS A 34 3.37 14.21 -6.69
N ARG A 35 2.89 15.14 -5.85
CA ARG A 35 3.62 15.59 -4.65
C ARG A 35 3.90 14.45 -3.68
N LEU A 36 2.94 13.52 -3.49
CA LEU A 36 3.15 12.31 -2.67
C LEU A 36 4.27 11.45 -3.26
N LEU A 37 4.29 11.24 -4.57
CA LEU A 37 5.36 10.46 -5.23
C LEU A 37 6.72 11.16 -5.12
N ASP A 38 6.77 12.48 -5.28
CA ASP A 38 8.03 13.23 -5.20
C ASP A 38 8.59 13.25 -3.76
N SER A 39 7.72 13.42 -2.76
CA SER A 39 8.08 13.27 -1.35
C SER A 39 8.59 11.86 -1.05
N ALA A 40 7.90 10.83 -1.57
CA ALA A 40 8.33 9.44 -1.44
C ALA A 40 9.71 9.20 -2.05
N LYS A 41 9.97 9.70 -3.27
CA LYS A 41 11.29 9.60 -3.92
C LYS A 41 12.39 10.22 -3.08
N LYS A 42 12.14 11.43 -2.54
CA LYS A 42 13.09 12.16 -1.70
C LYS A 42 13.42 11.40 -0.42
N VAL A 43 12.42 10.93 0.32
CA VAL A 43 12.61 10.23 1.61
C VAL A 43 13.22 8.84 1.44
N LEU A 44 12.89 8.16 0.34
CA LEU A 44 13.43 6.84 0.01
C LEU A 44 14.78 6.92 -0.71
N ALA A 45 15.25 8.12 -1.06
CA ALA A 45 16.47 8.37 -1.83
C ALA A 45 16.53 7.58 -3.16
N ILE A 46 15.39 7.48 -3.84
CA ILE A 46 15.27 6.79 -5.14
C ILE A 46 15.03 7.79 -6.28
N LYS A 47 15.47 7.42 -7.48
CA LYS A 47 15.30 8.25 -8.70
C LYS A 47 14.07 7.86 -9.52
N THR A 48 13.67 6.59 -9.47
CA THR A 48 12.53 6.05 -10.21
C THR A 48 11.22 6.18 -9.43
N GLU A 49 10.10 5.83 -10.05
CA GLU A 49 8.81 5.72 -9.37
C GLU A 49 8.92 4.75 -8.17
N PRO A 50 8.39 5.12 -6.97
CA PRO A 50 8.32 4.20 -5.84
C PRO A 50 7.39 3.03 -6.16
N MET A 51 7.63 1.87 -5.54
CA MET A 51 6.71 0.74 -5.68
C MET A 51 5.42 1.02 -4.92
N LEU A 52 4.27 0.85 -5.58
CA LEU A 52 2.97 1.17 -4.99
C LEU A 52 1.82 0.37 -5.59
N ASN A 53 0.72 0.31 -4.86
CA ASN A 53 -0.59 -0.07 -5.38
C ASN A 53 -1.57 1.09 -5.20
N VAL A 54 -2.45 1.32 -6.18
CA VAL A 54 -3.47 2.37 -6.14
C VAL A 54 -4.84 1.76 -6.47
N ILE A 55 -5.84 2.12 -5.67
CA ILE A 55 -7.26 1.98 -6.00
C ILE A 55 -7.79 3.37 -6.30
N CYS A 56 -8.46 3.54 -7.43
CA CYS A 56 -9.16 4.76 -7.80
C CYS A 56 -10.66 4.48 -7.84
N MET A 57 -11.44 5.32 -7.17
CA MET A 57 -12.90 5.26 -7.17
C MET A 57 -13.46 6.63 -7.50
N HIS A 58 -14.57 6.66 -8.22
CA HIS A 58 -15.34 7.88 -8.48
C HIS A 58 -16.81 7.61 -8.19
N GLU A 59 -17.34 8.25 -7.15
CA GLU A 59 -18.71 8.07 -6.68
C GLU A 59 -19.27 9.42 -6.24
N GLY A 60 -20.50 9.76 -6.66
CA GLY A 60 -21.16 10.99 -6.21
C GLY A 60 -20.40 12.29 -6.50
N ASN A 61 -19.71 12.37 -7.65
CA ASN A 61 -18.85 13.50 -8.03
C ASN A 61 -17.69 13.72 -7.02
N LEU A 62 -17.16 12.63 -6.47
CA LEU A 62 -15.99 12.60 -5.60
C LEU A 62 -15.05 11.51 -6.09
N TRP A 63 -13.82 11.90 -6.41
CA TRP A 63 -12.72 10.99 -6.65
C TRP A 63 -12.05 10.61 -5.33
N ARG A 64 -11.67 9.34 -5.18
CA ARG A 64 -10.88 8.83 -4.06
C ARG A 64 -9.76 7.94 -4.57
N PHE A 65 -8.52 8.26 -4.22
CA PHE A 65 -7.38 7.38 -4.40
C PHE A 65 -7.01 6.75 -3.06
N ILE A 66 -6.80 5.44 -3.04
CA ILE A 66 -6.27 4.68 -1.89
C ILE A 66 -4.92 4.13 -2.33
N VAL A 67 -3.86 4.58 -1.68
CA VAL A 67 -2.48 4.32 -2.08
C VAL A 67 -1.78 3.50 -1.00
N PHE A 68 -1.20 2.37 -1.42
CA PHE A 68 -0.32 1.55 -0.60
C PHE A 68 1.10 1.68 -1.15
N LEU A 69 1.97 2.47 -0.50
CA LEU A 69 3.39 2.46 -0.81
C LEU A 69 4.01 1.15 -0.29
N ARG A 70 4.92 0.58 -1.07
CA ARG A 70 5.47 -0.76 -0.84
C ARG A 70 6.99 -0.75 -0.81
N GLN A 71 7.54 -1.66 -0.02
CA GLN A 71 9.00 -1.89 0.04
C GLN A 71 9.42 -3.19 -0.67
N LYS A 72 8.52 -4.16 -0.83
CA LYS A 72 8.79 -5.42 -1.56
C LYS A 72 7.69 -5.76 -2.57
N HIS A 73 8.06 -6.42 -3.66
CA HIS A 73 7.10 -6.92 -4.66
C HIS A 73 6.39 -8.21 -4.19
N ARG A 74 7.08 -9.08 -3.46
CA ARG A 74 6.52 -10.32 -2.89
C ARG A 74 7.07 -10.55 -1.49
N PRO A 75 6.29 -11.16 -0.59
CA PRO A 75 6.80 -11.58 0.70
C PRO A 75 7.76 -12.76 0.54
N ASP A 76 8.66 -12.95 1.49
CA ASP A 76 9.65 -14.04 1.50
C ASP A 76 8.95 -15.42 1.46
N ALA A 77 7.73 -15.50 1.99
CA ALA A 77 6.89 -16.69 1.94
C ALA A 77 6.65 -17.23 0.51
N PHE A 78 6.63 -16.34 -0.49
CA PHE A 78 6.50 -16.70 -1.91
C PHE A 78 7.72 -17.51 -2.42
N SER A 79 8.91 -17.15 -1.95
CA SER A 79 10.19 -17.69 -2.44
C SER A 79 10.71 -18.87 -1.61
N ARG A 80 10.17 -19.12 -0.41
CA ARG A 80 10.52 -20.28 0.44
C ARG A 80 10.41 -21.60 -0.33
N LYS A 81 11.13 -22.64 0.10
CA LYS A 81 11.13 -23.97 -0.55
C LYS A 81 10.20 -24.97 0.15
N GLY A 82 9.70 -25.93 -0.64
CA GLY A 82 8.90 -27.06 -0.15
C GLY A 82 7.66 -26.64 0.63
N LYS A 83 7.35 -27.37 1.70
CA LYS A 83 6.15 -27.16 2.55
C LYS A 83 6.14 -25.81 3.28
N LYS A 84 7.22 -25.03 3.29
CA LYS A 84 7.25 -23.69 3.91
C LYS A 84 6.81 -22.58 2.95
N ARG A 85 6.70 -22.85 1.65
CA ARG A 85 6.20 -21.89 0.66
C ARG A 85 4.72 -21.61 0.90
N ILE A 86 4.32 -20.37 0.70
CA ILE A 86 2.94 -19.94 0.51
C ILE A 86 2.94 -19.14 -0.79
N PHE A 87 2.21 -19.59 -1.81
CA PHE A 87 2.16 -18.90 -3.10
C PHE A 87 1.20 -17.71 -3.02
N VAL A 88 1.68 -16.62 -2.43
CA VAL A 88 0.95 -15.34 -2.30
C VAL A 88 1.82 -14.19 -2.78
N SER A 89 1.26 -13.33 -3.63
CA SER A 89 1.97 -12.20 -4.23
C SER A 89 1.06 -10.98 -4.16
N PRO A 90 1.02 -10.27 -3.01
CA PRO A 90 0.05 -9.21 -2.79
C PRO A 90 0.07 -8.17 -3.92
N GLY A 91 -1.06 -8.03 -4.61
CA GLY A 91 -1.37 -6.93 -5.51
C GLY A 91 -2.33 -5.94 -4.85
N THR A 92 -2.92 -5.05 -5.64
CA THR A 92 -3.80 -3.99 -5.12
C THR A 92 -4.97 -4.52 -4.28
N ILE A 93 -5.63 -5.60 -4.73
CA ILE A 93 -6.80 -6.18 -4.05
C ILE A 93 -6.39 -6.94 -2.77
N ASP A 94 -5.24 -7.63 -2.78
CA ASP A 94 -4.67 -8.24 -1.58
C ASP A 94 -4.34 -7.20 -0.52
N MET A 95 -3.72 -6.08 -0.93
CA MET A 95 -3.46 -4.93 -0.06
C MET A 95 -4.76 -4.24 0.39
N ALA A 96 -5.86 -4.39 -0.34
CA ALA A 96 -7.18 -3.91 0.09
C ALA A 96 -7.82 -4.79 1.18
N GLY A 97 -7.34 -6.02 1.39
CA GLY A 97 -7.86 -6.95 2.40
C GLY A 97 -8.43 -8.25 1.85
N THR A 98 -8.38 -8.46 0.53
CA THR A 98 -8.84 -9.71 -0.10
C THR A 98 -7.64 -10.50 -0.60
N ILE A 99 -7.14 -11.43 0.22
CA ILE A 99 -5.96 -12.23 -0.12
C ILE A 99 -6.33 -13.34 -1.11
N ILE A 100 -5.61 -13.40 -2.23
CA ILE A 100 -5.79 -14.41 -3.27
C ILE A 100 -4.66 -15.45 -3.19
N THR A 101 -5.04 -16.72 -3.06
CA THR A 101 -4.12 -17.86 -3.09
C THR A 101 -4.52 -18.80 -4.23
N PRO A 102 -3.66 -19.04 -5.25
CA PRO A 102 -4.00 -19.89 -6.39
C PRO A 102 -3.91 -21.39 -6.08
N ARG A 103 -3.55 -21.76 -4.85
CA ARG A 103 -3.44 -23.16 -4.41
C ARG A 103 -4.27 -23.36 -3.16
N GLU A 104 -5.13 -24.38 -3.18
CA GLU A 104 -5.99 -24.72 -2.04
C GLU A 104 -5.17 -25.00 -0.76
N ILE A 105 -4.02 -25.68 -0.90
CA ILE A 105 -3.15 -25.96 0.26
C ILE A 105 -2.65 -24.68 0.93
N ASP A 106 -2.35 -23.63 0.16
CA ASP A 106 -1.89 -22.35 0.70
C ASP A 106 -3.05 -21.60 1.35
N PHE A 107 -4.24 -21.61 0.72
CA PHE A 107 -5.47 -21.09 1.32
C PHE A 107 -5.74 -21.70 2.70
N ARG A 108 -5.71 -23.04 2.79
CA ARG A 108 -5.98 -23.77 4.04
C ARG A 108 -4.93 -23.55 5.12
N ARG A 109 -3.70 -23.22 4.75
CA ARG A 109 -2.57 -23.03 5.68
C ARG A 109 -2.43 -21.61 6.17
N LEU A 110 -2.87 -20.62 5.39
CA LEU A 110 -2.73 -19.22 5.74
C LEU A 110 -3.54 -18.89 7.02
N ARG A 111 -2.90 -18.19 7.97
CA ARG A 111 -3.54 -17.71 9.20
C ARG A 111 -3.44 -16.19 9.29
N ALA A 112 -4.23 -15.59 10.19
CA ALA A 112 -4.25 -14.15 10.40
C ALA A 112 -2.85 -13.58 10.72
N ALA A 113 -2.06 -14.30 11.53
CA ALA A 113 -0.69 -13.91 11.85
C ALA A 113 0.24 -13.90 10.61
N ASP A 114 0.08 -14.88 9.71
CA ASP A 114 0.84 -14.91 8.45
C ASP A 114 0.46 -13.73 7.55
N ILE A 115 -0.84 -13.43 7.45
CA ILE A 115 -1.35 -12.30 6.66
C ILE A 115 -0.80 -10.98 7.19
N ASN A 116 -0.83 -10.78 8.52
CA ASN A 116 -0.26 -9.59 9.14
C ASN A 116 1.25 -9.49 8.86
N GLY A 117 1.99 -10.59 8.96
CA GLY A 117 3.41 -10.63 8.62
C GLY A 117 3.67 -10.29 7.15
N ILE A 118 2.89 -10.84 6.22
CA ILE A 118 2.97 -10.53 4.78
C ILE A 118 2.74 -9.04 4.54
N TYR A 119 1.74 -8.44 5.20
CA TYR A 119 1.47 -7.02 5.09
C TYR A 119 2.62 -6.16 5.60
N GLN A 120 3.15 -6.47 6.79
CA GLN A 120 4.27 -5.74 7.37
C GLN A 120 5.53 -5.85 6.51
N GLU A 121 5.74 -7.00 5.88
CA GLU A 121 6.90 -7.25 5.03
C GLU A 121 6.79 -6.51 3.68
N VAL A 122 5.60 -6.46 3.09
CA VAL A 122 5.38 -5.88 1.75
C VAL A 122 5.15 -4.37 1.80
N SER A 123 4.43 -3.88 2.81
CA SER A 123 4.10 -2.46 3.00
C SER A 123 5.34 -1.64 3.29
N LEU A 124 5.35 -0.36 2.89
CA LEU A 124 6.34 0.58 3.40
C LEU A 124 6.14 0.74 4.92
N PRO A 125 7.20 0.78 5.75
CA PRO A 125 7.09 0.92 7.19
C PRO A 125 6.49 2.26 7.60
N ASP A 126 5.72 2.26 8.68
CA ASP A 126 5.01 3.44 9.16
C ASP A 126 5.93 4.63 9.45
N GLU A 127 7.16 4.37 9.91
CA GLU A 127 8.14 5.43 10.15
C GLU A 127 8.52 6.17 8.86
N LYS A 128 8.80 5.43 7.79
CA LYS A 128 9.09 5.99 6.47
C LYS A 128 7.88 6.71 5.90
N MET A 129 6.69 6.14 6.06
CA MET A 129 5.45 6.82 5.69
C MET A 129 5.28 8.15 6.42
N ARG A 130 5.50 8.19 7.74
CA ARG A 130 5.45 9.46 8.51
C ARG A 130 6.47 10.48 8.01
N GLN A 131 7.68 10.07 7.63
CA GLN A 131 8.68 10.96 7.04
C GLN A 131 8.20 11.54 5.69
N ILE A 132 7.60 10.70 4.83
CA ILE A 132 7.00 11.14 3.55
C ILE A 132 5.88 12.15 3.79
N MET A 133 5.01 11.88 4.76
CA MET A 133 3.89 12.77 5.08
C MET A 133 4.35 14.11 5.66
N LYS A 134 5.48 14.15 6.37
CA LYS A 134 6.08 15.40 6.88
C LYS A 134 6.77 16.23 5.80
N ALA A 135 7.15 15.61 4.70
CA ALA A 135 7.83 16.25 3.57
C ALA A 135 6.88 16.64 2.42
N LEU A 136 5.58 16.41 2.59
CA LEU A 136 4.48 16.86 1.72
C LEU A 136 4.10 18.31 1.99
#